data_AF-A0A7W6RAZ2-F1
#
_entry.id   AF-A0A7W6RAZ2-F1
#
_cell.length_a   1.000
_cell.length_b   1.000
_cell.length_c   1.000
_cell.angle_alpha   90.00
_cell.angle_beta   90.00
_cell.angle_gamma   90.00
#
_symmetry.space_group_name_H-M   'P 1'
#
loop_
_entity.id
_entity.type
_entity.pdbx_description
1 polymer ?
#
loop_
_entity_poly.entity_id
_entity_poly.type
_entity_poly.pdbx_seq_one_letter_code
_entity_poly.pdbx_strand_id
1 'polypeptide(L)'
;MPQSRRLVSSLAGLVAVGLAATSASAQDQGSGPGEGPVFAPADILRWETEAFVDETAYRLDTVAGRPAVRADCDASASGLYWRKPVDLTKTPILEWSWRVEAVPDPAASERTKAGDDYVARLYVIHDGGLLPWRTRAVNYVWAAGEPVGADWPNAYAGQAHMVAVASGPPATPGVWVTQRRDVRADFRRFHDLDLETIDAVALMTDCDDRGDTARAWFGTVRFQGDR
;
A
#
# COMPACT_ATOMS: atom_id res chain seq x y z
N MET A 1 30.19 -18.16 -46.19
CA MET A 1 29.41 -18.84 -47.26
C MET A 1 29.85 -20.29 -47.29
N PRO A 2 28.91 -21.25 -47.26
CA PRO A 2 28.20 -21.65 -48.47
C PRO A 2 26.69 -21.44 -48.41
N GLN A 3 26.10 -21.27 -49.59
CA GLN A 3 24.68 -21.13 -49.88
C GLN A 3 24.04 -22.47 -50.24
N SER A 4 22.70 -22.47 -50.24
CA SER A 4 21.74 -23.31 -51.02
C SER A 4 20.88 -24.23 -50.14
N ARG A 5 19.57 -24.44 -50.37
CA ARG A 5 18.58 -23.91 -51.31
C ARG A 5 17.17 -24.21 -50.74
N ARG A 6 16.17 -23.47 -51.23
CA ARG A 6 14.73 -23.42 -50.87
C ARG A 6 13.93 -24.70 -51.18
N LEU A 7 12.73 -24.83 -50.58
CA LEU A 7 11.41 -25.24 -51.15
C LEU A 7 10.33 -25.22 -50.02
N VAL A 8 9.46 -24.21 -49.88
CA VAL A 8 8.04 -24.02 -50.33
C VAL A 8 7.02 -25.15 -50.05
N SER A 9 5.93 -24.74 -49.38
CA SER A 9 4.51 -25.21 -49.42
C SER A 9 4.03 -26.31 -48.45
N SER A 10 3.06 -25.99 -47.59
CA SER A 10 1.61 -26.17 -47.89
C SER A 10 0.72 -25.79 -46.70
N LEU A 11 -0.40 -25.14 -46.99
CA LEU A 11 -1.50 -24.78 -46.07
C LEU A 11 -2.28 -26.03 -45.58
N ALA A 12 -2.66 -26.01 -44.31
CA ALA A 12 -3.94 -26.52 -43.77
C ALA A 12 -4.08 -25.86 -42.38
N GLY A 13 -4.98 -24.91 -42.15
CA GLY A 13 -6.41 -25.14 -42.08
C GLY A 13 -6.78 -25.56 -40.65
N LEU A 14 -6.87 -24.61 -39.71
CA LEU A 14 -7.50 -24.87 -38.41
C LEU A 14 -8.60 -23.85 -38.12
N VAL A 15 -9.74 -24.44 -37.77
CA VAL A 15 -11.06 -23.89 -37.48
C VAL A 15 -11.00 -22.88 -36.32
N ALA A 16 -11.46 -21.66 -36.57
CA ALA A 16 -11.75 -20.69 -35.53
C ALA A 16 -13.06 -21.06 -34.83
N VAL A 17 -12.98 -21.65 -33.63
CA VAL A 17 -14.11 -21.74 -32.71
C VAL A 17 -14.23 -20.39 -32.02
N GLY A 18 -15.23 -19.61 -32.43
CA GLY A 18 -15.59 -18.36 -31.74
C GLY A 18 -16.24 -18.68 -30.40
N LEU A 19 -15.45 -18.62 -29.31
CA LEU A 19 -16.03 -18.41 -27.99
C LEU A 19 -16.43 -16.94 -27.88
N ALA A 20 -17.74 -16.69 -27.82
CA ALA A 20 -18.28 -15.40 -27.44
C ALA A 20 -17.85 -15.11 -25.99
N ALA A 21 -16.84 -14.25 -25.84
CA ALA A 21 -16.54 -13.63 -24.56
C ALA A 21 -17.69 -12.65 -24.26
N THR A 22 -18.57 -13.00 -23.33
CA THR A 22 -19.46 -12.04 -22.70
C THR A 22 -18.58 -11.12 -21.86
N SER A 23 -18.23 -9.97 -22.42
CA SER A 23 -17.62 -8.87 -21.69
C SER A 23 -18.63 -8.42 -20.64
N ALA A 24 -18.45 -8.84 -19.39
CA ALA A 24 -19.05 -8.15 -18.26
C ALA A 24 -18.42 -6.76 -18.23
N SER A 25 -19.14 -5.77 -18.74
CA SER A 25 -18.83 -4.37 -18.53
C SER A 25 -18.84 -4.14 -17.02
N ALA A 26 -17.66 -3.92 -16.44
CA ALA A 26 -17.55 -3.29 -15.14
C ALA A 26 -18.28 -1.96 -15.25
N GLN A 27 -19.44 -1.87 -14.59
CA GLN A 27 -20.14 -0.61 -14.45
C GLN A 27 -19.21 0.30 -13.66
N ASP A 28 -18.64 1.28 -14.37
CA ASP A 28 -18.07 2.47 -13.78
C ASP A 28 -19.21 3.19 -13.04
N GLN A 29 -19.35 2.88 -11.75
CA GLN A 29 -20.22 3.66 -10.87
C GLN A 29 -19.51 4.99 -10.65
N GLY A 30 -19.81 5.93 -11.56
CA GLY A 30 -19.40 7.32 -11.46
C GLY A 30 -19.73 7.85 -10.07
N SER A 31 -18.67 8.11 -9.31
CA SER A 31 -18.74 8.51 -7.92
C SER A 31 -19.35 9.91 -7.83
N GLY A 32 -20.26 10.11 -6.88
CA GLY A 32 -20.90 11.40 -6.66
C GLY A 32 -19.88 12.49 -6.27
N PRO A 33 -20.26 13.78 -6.29
CA PRO A 33 -19.35 14.84 -5.84
C PRO A 33 -18.87 14.56 -4.40
N GLY A 34 -17.55 14.45 -4.21
CA GLY A 34 -16.91 14.13 -2.93
C GLY A 34 -16.67 12.64 -2.65
N GLU A 35 -16.92 11.74 -3.61
CA GLU A 35 -16.48 10.35 -3.53
C GLU A 35 -15.16 10.16 -4.29
N GLY A 36 -14.15 9.59 -3.63
CA GLY A 36 -12.86 9.26 -4.23
C GLY A 36 -12.72 7.76 -4.48
N PRO A 37 -11.54 7.30 -4.92
CA PRO A 37 -11.28 5.88 -5.11
C PRO A 37 -11.50 5.09 -3.82
N VAL A 38 -12.18 3.94 -3.95
CA VAL A 38 -12.42 2.96 -2.88
C VAL A 38 -11.81 1.64 -3.31
N PHE A 39 -11.06 1.01 -2.42
CA PHE A 39 -10.39 -0.26 -2.65
C PHE A 39 -10.84 -1.27 -1.60
N ALA A 40 -11.63 -2.26 -2.02
CA ALA A 40 -11.89 -3.40 -1.19
C ALA A 40 -10.62 -4.28 -1.11
N PRO A 41 -10.50 -5.17 -0.11
CA PRO A 41 -9.36 -6.06 0.01
C PRO A 41 -9.01 -6.87 -1.24
N ALA A 42 -10.02 -7.31 -1.99
CA ALA A 42 -9.80 -8.03 -3.25
C ALA A 42 -9.25 -7.14 -4.38
N ASP A 43 -9.50 -5.83 -4.34
CA ASP A 43 -8.92 -4.85 -5.27
C ASP A 43 -7.47 -4.54 -4.90
N ILE A 44 -7.19 -4.41 -3.60
CA ILE A 44 -5.85 -4.15 -3.05
C ILE A 44 -4.88 -5.27 -3.43
N LEU A 45 -5.32 -6.53 -3.38
CA LEU A 45 -4.48 -7.67 -3.81
C LEU A 45 -4.07 -7.67 -5.28
N ARG A 46 -4.67 -6.79 -6.11
CA ARG A 46 -4.33 -6.62 -7.52
C ARG A 46 -3.39 -5.45 -7.76
N TRP A 47 -2.98 -4.75 -6.71
CA TRP A 47 -1.98 -3.71 -6.77
C TRP A 47 -0.61 -4.30 -7.14
N GLU A 48 0.29 -3.45 -7.62
CA GLU A 48 1.63 -3.87 -8.03
C GLU A 48 2.47 -4.23 -6.81
N THR A 49 3.12 -5.39 -6.82
CA THR A 49 4.06 -5.77 -5.75
C THR A 49 5.44 -5.21 -6.05
N GLU A 50 6.07 -4.61 -5.04
CA GLU A 50 7.48 -4.18 -5.10
C GLU A 50 8.23 -4.70 -3.86
N ALA A 51 9.30 -5.46 -4.08
CA ALA A 51 10.10 -6.09 -3.03
C ALA A 51 11.43 -5.35 -2.82
N PHE A 52 11.84 -5.23 -1.55
CA PHE A 52 13.06 -4.57 -1.10
C PHE A 52 14.08 -5.57 -0.54
N VAL A 53 13.66 -6.56 0.26
CA VAL A 53 14.54 -7.58 0.85
C VAL A 53 14.07 -9.03 0.58
N ASP A 54 12.76 -9.28 0.47
CA ASP A 54 12.10 -10.48 -0.08
C ASP A 54 10.58 -10.17 -0.20
N GLU A 55 9.74 -11.12 -0.57
CA GLU A 55 8.29 -10.95 -0.64
C GLU A 55 7.56 -11.29 0.66
N THR A 56 6.80 -10.32 1.17
CA THR A 56 5.72 -10.55 2.14
C THR A 56 4.57 -11.32 1.49
N ALA A 57 4.05 -12.34 2.17
CA ALA A 57 2.98 -13.16 1.65
C ALA A 57 1.61 -12.48 1.84
N TYR A 58 1.09 -11.90 0.75
CA TYR A 58 -0.23 -11.27 0.70
C TYR A 58 -1.31 -12.24 0.21
N ARG A 59 -2.44 -12.31 0.93
CA ARG A 59 -3.60 -13.14 0.52
C ARG A 59 -4.93 -12.57 0.99
N LEU A 60 -6.01 -12.98 0.34
CA LEU A 60 -7.36 -12.67 0.80
C LEU A 60 -7.68 -13.55 2.01
N ASP A 61 -8.26 -12.95 3.04
CA ASP A 61 -8.69 -13.62 4.26
C ASP A 61 -10.04 -13.05 4.73
N THR A 62 -10.69 -13.75 5.64
CA THR A 62 -11.85 -13.25 6.39
C THR A 62 -11.54 -13.30 7.88
N VAL A 63 -11.40 -12.14 8.51
CA VAL A 63 -11.04 -12.02 9.92
C VAL A 63 -12.12 -11.23 10.66
N ALA A 64 -12.62 -11.80 11.76
CA ALA A 64 -13.75 -11.26 12.52
C ALA A 64 -14.97 -10.92 11.63
N GLY A 65 -15.28 -11.80 10.66
CA GLY A 65 -16.42 -11.65 9.75
C GLY A 65 -16.26 -10.58 8.67
N ARG A 66 -15.07 -10.01 8.48
CA ARG A 66 -14.78 -8.98 7.46
C ARG A 66 -13.72 -9.48 6.48
N PRO A 67 -13.86 -9.23 5.16
CA PRO A 67 -12.80 -9.49 4.21
C PRO A 67 -11.59 -8.61 4.51
N ALA A 68 -10.39 -9.13 4.28
CA ALA A 68 -9.14 -8.43 4.52
C ALA A 68 -8.01 -8.95 3.63
N VAL A 69 -7.02 -8.09 3.37
CA VAL A 69 -5.71 -8.52 2.88
C VAL A 69 -4.90 -8.92 4.09
N ARG A 70 -4.62 -10.22 4.24
CA ARG A 70 -3.68 -10.71 5.23
C ARG A 70 -2.27 -10.61 4.65
N ALA A 71 -1.38 -9.99 5.41
CA ALA A 71 0.05 -9.93 5.15
C ALA A 71 0.77 -10.78 6.21
N ASP A 72 1.50 -11.80 5.76
CA ASP A 72 2.38 -12.61 6.60
C ASP A 72 3.83 -12.30 6.18
N CYS A 73 4.60 -11.67 7.06
CA CYS A 73 6.00 -11.32 6.86
C CYS A 73 6.92 -12.28 7.63
N ASP A 74 8.00 -12.69 6.97
CA ASP A 74 9.06 -13.54 7.53
C ASP A 74 10.41 -13.05 6.99
N ALA A 75 11.13 -12.26 7.80
CA ALA A 75 12.38 -11.59 7.41
C ALA A 75 12.33 -10.93 6.02
N SER A 76 11.21 -10.28 5.69
CA SER A 76 10.93 -9.74 4.34
C SER A 76 10.42 -8.31 4.36
N ALA A 77 10.48 -7.66 3.20
CA ALA A 77 9.95 -6.32 2.99
C ALA A 77 9.49 -6.19 1.55
N SER A 78 8.19 -6.31 1.31
CA SER A 78 7.56 -5.94 0.04
C SER A 78 6.25 -5.21 0.27
N GLY A 79 5.89 -4.29 -0.63
CA GLY A 79 4.67 -3.51 -0.54
C GLY A 79 3.73 -3.75 -1.73
N LEU A 80 2.44 -3.52 -1.51
CA LEU A 80 1.42 -3.45 -2.55
C LEU A 80 1.18 -1.97 -2.91
N TYR A 81 1.36 -1.62 -4.19
CA TYR A 81 1.34 -0.24 -4.70
C TYR A 81 0.20 0.02 -5.69
N TRP A 82 -0.53 1.10 -5.44
CA TRP A 82 -1.44 1.69 -6.40
C TRP A 82 -0.89 3.01 -6.90
N ARG A 83 -0.41 3.02 -8.14
CA ARG A 83 0.30 4.14 -8.78
C ARG A 83 -0.63 4.91 -9.72
N LYS A 84 -1.51 5.72 -9.13
CA LYS A 84 -2.40 6.62 -9.88
C LYS A 84 -2.63 7.90 -9.08
N PRO A 85 -2.83 9.04 -9.77
CA PRO A 85 -3.02 10.30 -9.08
C PRO A 85 -4.36 10.36 -8.33
N VAL A 86 -4.36 11.01 -7.16
CA VAL A 86 -5.58 11.36 -6.41
C VAL A 86 -5.63 12.86 -6.21
N ASP A 87 -6.78 13.47 -6.55
CA ASP A 87 -7.04 14.90 -6.38
C ASP A 87 -7.44 15.22 -4.93
N LEU A 88 -6.50 15.76 -4.17
CA LEU A 88 -6.67 16.15 -2.78
C LEU A 88 -7.48 17.44 -2.61
N THR A 89 -7.74 18.19 -3.69
CA THR A 89 -8.68 19.33 -3.63
C THR A 89 -10.14 18.87 -3.56
N LYS A 90 -10.41 17.64 -3.98
CA LYS A 90 -11.74 17.02 -3.97
C LYS A 90 -11.88 15.97 -2.88
N THR A 91 -10.87 15.13 -2.69
CA THR A 91 -10.92 13.99 -1.76
C THR A 91 -9.67 13.93 -0.88
N PRO A 92 -9.45 14.92 0.01
CA PRO A 92 -8.25 14.99 0.85
C PRO A 92 -8.21 13.92 1.95
N ILE A 93 -9.36 13.37 2.31
CA ILE A 93 -9.49 12.47 3.45
C ILE A 93 -9.18 11.04 3.00
N LEU A 94 -8.09 10.49 3.51
CA LEU A 94 -7.77 9.07 3.42
C LEU A 94 -8.30 8.35 4.66
N GLU A 95 -9.12 7.32 4.44
CA GLU A 95 -9.62 6.43 5.48
C GLU A 95 -9.25 4.99 5.18
N TRP A 96 -8.73 4.28 6.18
CA TRP A 96 -8.44 2.85 6.07
C TRP A 96 -8.67 2.17 7.41
N SER A 97 -8.78 0.84 7.39
CA SER A 97 -8.79 0.05 8.61
C SER A 97 -7.75 -1.04 8.55
N TRP A 98 -7.13 -1.34 9.68
CA TRP A 98 -6.21 -2.47 9.82
C TRP A 98 -6.44 -3.20 11.15
N ARG A 99 -5.91 -4.40 11.24
CA ARG A 99 -5.91 -5.21 12.45
C ARG A 99 -4.52 -5.82 12.59
N VAL A 100 -4.00 -5.79 13.82
CA VAL A 100 -2.77 -6.48 14.21
C VAL A 100 -3.05 -7.32 15.45
N GLU A 101 -2.23 -8.34 15.69
CA GLU A 101 -2.35 -9.20 16.88
C GLU A 101 -1.16 -9.06 17.83
N ALA A 102 0.00 -8.73 17.28
CA ALA A 102 1.22 -8.44 18.01
C ALA A 102 1.97 -7.31 17.29
N VAL A 103 2.91 -6.69 17.99
CA VAL A 103 3.88 -5.73 17.45
C VAL A 103 5.30 -6.26 17.70
N PRO A 104 6.31 -5.82 16.93
CA PRO A 104 7.71 -6.13 17.20
C PRO A 104 8.16 -5.70 18.60
N ASP A 105 9.28 -6.24 19.08
CA ASP A 105 9.87 -5.81 20.36
C ASP A 105 10.26 -4.30 20.30
N PRO A 106 9.69 -3.46 21.18
CA PRO A 106 9.99 -2.02 21.19
C PRO A 106 11.41 -1.70 21.71
N ALA A 107 12.21 -2.68 22.11
CA ALA A 107 13.59 -2.46 22.56
C ALA A 107 14.49 -1.84 21.46
N ALA A 108 14.25 -2.18 20.19
CA ALA A 108 14.94 -1.56 19.06
C ALA A 108 14.15 -0.34 18.57
N SER A 109 14.79 0.83 18.57
CA SER A 109 14.16 2.09 18.19
C SER A 109 13.79 2.14 16.71
N GLU A 110 12.52 2.44 16.44
CA GLU A 110 11.91 2.65 15.11
C GLU A 110 12.44 3.89 14.38
N ARG A 111 13.27 4.69 15.04
CA ARG A 111 13.96 5.85 14.46
C ARG A 111 15.34 5.49 13.90
N THR A 112 15.74 4.23 14.02
CA THR A 112 17.03 3.72 13.55
C THR A 112 16.81 2.64 12.51
N LYS A 113 17.78 2.46 11.60
CA LYS A 113 17.69 1.43 10.56
C LYS A 113 17.45 0.03 11.14
N ALA A 114 18.15 -0.32 12.21
CA ALA A 114 18.00 -1.63 12.87
C ALA A 114 16.63 -1.85 13.56
N GLY A 115 15.72 -0.89 13.51
CA GLY A 115 14.38 -1.01 14.09
C GLY A 115 13.27 -0.47 13.19
N ASP A 116 13.49 -0.22 11.91
CA ASP A 116 12.46 0.34 11.01
C ASP A 116 11.47 -0.73 10.51
N ASP A 117 11.17 -1.78 11.30
CA ASP A 117 10.09 -2.73 10.98
C ASP A 117 8.75 -2.26 11.55
N TYR A 118 7.70 -2.34 10.73
CA TYR A 118 6.32 -2.10 11.16
C TYR A 118 5.39 -3.22 10.72
N VAL A 119 4.63 -3.72 11.69
CA VAL A 119 3.59 -4.73 11.44
C VAL A 119 2.54 -4.25 10.45
N ALA A 120 2.27 -2.95 10.38
CA ALA A 120 1.40 -2.36 9.38
C ALA A 120 1.83 -0.92 9.07
N ARG A 121 1.96 -0.64 7.77
CA ARG A 121 2.39 0.64 7.23
C ARG A 121 1.53 1.00 6.02
N LEU A 122 1.12 2.26 5.93
CA LEU A 122 0.45 2.83 4.75
C LEU A 122 1.24 4.03 4.27
N TYR A 123 1.61 4.03 2.99
CA TYR A 123 2.34 5.10 2.33
C TYR A 123 1.39 5.98 1.54
N VAL A 124 1.62 7.28 1.60
CA VAL A 124 1.11 8.22 0.61
C VAL A 124 2.29 8.93 -0.03
N ILE A 125 2.37 8.88 -1.36
CA ILE A 125 3.57 9.24 -2.11
C ILE A 125 3.23 10.33 -3.11
N HIS A 126 4.03 11.40 -3.08
CA HIS A 126 4.16 12.36 -4.16
C HIS A 126 5.52 12.15 -4.82
N ASP A 127 5.57 11.74 -6.09
CA ASP A 127 6.84 11.43 -6.76
C ASP A 127 7.60 12.70 -7.19
N GLY A 128 6.89 13.81 -7.43
CA GLY A 128 7.48 15.06 -7.91
C GLY A 128 8.05 14.96 -9.33
N GLY A 129 7.62 14.00 -10.14
CA GLY A 129 8.04 13.78 -11.53
C GLY A 129 9.28 12.91 -11.70
N LEU A 130 10.09 13.20 -12.73
CA LEU A 130 11.17 12.30 -13.21
C LEU A 130 12.41 12.18 -12.27
N LEU A 131 12.44 12.92 -11.17
CA LEU A 131 13.66 13.09 -10.37
C LEU A 131 13.47 12.47 -8.97
N PRO A 132 14.11 11.32 -8.66
CA PRO A 132 13.83 10.55 -7.43
C PRO A 132 14.01 11.31 -6.12
N TRP A 133 14.86 12.34 -6.09
CA TRP A 133 15.08 13.18 -4.90
C TRP A 133 13.93 14.15 -4.61
N ARG A 134 13.00 14.32 -5.55
CA ARG A 134 11.78 15.13 -5.37
C ARG A 134 10.65 14.35 -4.73
N THR A 135 10.74 13.02 -4.70
CA THR A 135 9.75 12.18 -4.03
C THR A 135 9.60 12.61 -2.59
N ARG A 136 8.37 12.73 -2.11
CA ARG A 136 8.01 12.95 -0.72
C ARG A 136 6.97 11.93 -0.32
N ALA A 137 7.08 11.39 0.88
CA ALA A 137 6.13 10.41 1.38
C ALA A 137 5.73 10.70 2.82
N VAL A 138 4.48 10.40 3.14
CA VAL A 138 3.99 10.27 4.52
C VAL A 138 3.67 8.80 4.75
N ASN A 139 4.27 8.23 5.78
CA ASN A 139 4.10 6.84 6.16
C ASN A 139 3.33 6.79 7.48
N TYR A 140 2.09 6.32 7.43
CA TYR A 140 1.31 6.06 8.63
C TYR A 140 1.61 4.66 9.14
N VAL A 141 2.04 4.56 10.39
CA VAL A 141 2.51 3.29 10.98
C VAL A 141 1.70 2.88 12.18
N TRP A 142 1.58 1.57 12.36
CA TRP A 142 1.37 0.96 13.66
C TRP A 142 2.73 0.78 14.33
N ALA A 143 3.07 1.70 15.23
CA ALA A 143 4.35 1.69 15.92
C ALA A 143 4.43 0.57 16.97
N ALA A 144 5.63 0.07 17.25
CA ALA A 144 5.90 -0.84 18.34
C ALA A 144 6.01 -0.11 19.69
N GLY A 145 6.72 1.03 19.72
CA GLY A 145 7.03 1.76 20.96
C GLY A 145 6.83 3.27 20.90
N GLU A 146 6.86 3.88 19.71
CA GLU A 146 6.63 5.33 19.58
C GLU A 146 5.17 5.70 19.92
N PRO A 147 4.90 6.74 20.72
CA PRO A 147 3.55 7.07 21.15
C PRO A 147 2.67 7.52 19.98
N VAL A 148 1.37 7.23 20.04
CA VAL A 148 0.41 7.71 19.03
C VAL A 148 0.49 9.24 18.91
N GLY A 149 0.59 9.73 17.68
CA GLY A 149 0.78 11.13 17.34
C GLY A 149 2.24 11.58 17.25
N ALA A 150 3.21 10.73 17.63
CA ALA A 150 4.60 10.97 17.33
C ALA A 150 4.88 10.91 15.82
N ASP A 151 5.86 11.69 15.40
CA ASP A 151 6.33 11.74 14.02
C ASP A 151 7.86 11.90 13.97
N TRP A 152 8.49 11.33 12.93
CA TRP A 152 9.95 11.32 12.77
C TRP A 152 10.35 11.10 11.29
N PRO A 153 11.56 11.52 10.86
CA PRO A 153 12.06 11.18 9.52
C PRO A 153 12.36 9.67 9.43
N ASN A 154 12.09 9.06 8.27
CA ASN A 154 12.41 7.65 8.04
C ASN A 154 13.94 7.40 8.11
N ALA A 155 14.34 6.28 8.70
CA ALA A 155 15.74 5.94 8.95
C ALA A 155 16.56 5.62 7.68
N TYR A 156 15.90 5.23 6.60
CA TYR A 156 16.50 4.90 5.30
C TYR A 156 16.39 6.04 4.29
N ALA A 157 15.28 6.77 4.31
CA ALA A 157 14.90 7.73 3.31
C ALA A 157 14.43 9.05 3.94
N GLY A 158 15.32 10.04 4.04
CA GLY A 158 15.01 11.34 4.65
C GLY A 158 13.88 12.13 3.96
N GLN A 159 13.46 11.71 2.76
CA GLN A 159 12.31 12.25 2.04
C GLN A 159 10.95 11.67 2.48
N ALA A 160 10.95 10.62 3.31
CA ALA A 160 9.75 10.03 3.89
C ALA A 160 9.62 10.44 5.37
N HIS A 161 8.39 10.79 5.76
CA HIS A 161 8.08 11.17 7.14
C HIS A 161 7.15 10.14 7.77
N MET A 162 7.51 9.64 8.94
CA MET A 162 6.79 8.62 9.68
C MET A 162 5.80 9.27 10.64
N VAL A 163 4.60 8.70 10.78
CA VAL A 163 3.55 9.17 11.69
C VAL A 163 2.93 7.97 12.40
N ALA A 164 3.11 7.87 13.71
CA ALA A 164 2.47 6.84 14.53
C ALA A 164 0.97 7.14 14.69
N VAL A 165 0.12 6.39 13.98
CA VAL A 165 -1.35 6.53 14.08
C VAL A 165 -1.96 5.44 14.97
N ALA A 166 -1.22 4.38 15.24
CA ALA A 166 -1.46 3.38 16.28
C ALA A 166 -0.12 3.00 16.91
N SER A 167 -0.12 2.45 18.12
CA SER A 167 1.11 2.08 18.81
C SER A 167 0.90 0.94 19.81
N GLY A 168 1.92 0.11 19.97
CA GLY A 168 1.99 -0.96 20.95
C GLY A 168 1.03 -2.12 20.66
N PRO A 169 1.03 -3.15 21.53
CA PRO A 169 0.05 -4.22 21.44
C PRO A 169 -1.37 -3.65 21.57
N PRO A 170 -2.32 -4.09 20.72
CA PRO A 170 -3.70 -3.64 20.84
C PRO A 170 -4.30 -4.04 22.20
N ALA A 171 -5.05 -3.13 22.82
CA ALA A 171 -5.71 -3.37 24.12
C ALA A 171 -6.61 -4.62 24.14
N THR A 172 -7.11 -5.01 22.97
CA THR A 172 -7.68 -6.33 22.74
C THR A 172 -7.07 -6.87 21.44
N PRO A 173 -6.30 -7.97 21.50
CA PRO A 173 -5.73 -8.60 20.32
C PRO A 173 -6.77 -8.78 19.22
N GLY A 174 -6.44 -8.24 18.05
CA GLY A 174 -7.29 -8.40 16.89
C GLY A 174 -8.46 -7.41 16.73
N VAL A 175 -8.56 -6.35 17.51
CA VAL A 175 -9.57 -5.32 17.18
C VAL A 175 -9.18 -4.58 15.90
N TRP A 176 -10.18 -4.34 15.06
CA TRP A 176 -10.04 -3.49 13.90
C TRP A 176 -9.92 -2.03 14.32
N VAL A 177 -8.86 -1.36 13.89
CA VAL A 177 -8.66 0.07 14.08
C VAL A 177 -8.88 0.77 12.75
N THR A 178 -9.73 1.80 12.75
CA THR A 178 -9.95 2.66 11.59
C THR A 178 -9.22 3.96 11.78
N GLN A 179 -8.48 4.37 10.76
CA GLN A 179 -7.71 5.60 10.71
C GLN A 179 -8.32 6.53 9.67
N ARG A 180 -8.33 7.83 9.96
CA ARG A 180 -8.77 8.88 9.05
C ARG A 180 -7.75 10.02 9.11
N ARG A 181 -7.19 10.42 7.97
CA ARG A 181 -6.17 11.48 7.85
C ARG A 181 -6.52 12.44 6.72
N ASP A 182 -6.29 13.73 6.95
CA ASP A 182 -6.25 14.71 5.87
C ASP A 182 -4.83 14.69 5.28
N VAL A 183 -4.71 14.09 4.11
CA VAL A 183 -3.43 13.90 3.43
C VAL A 183 -2.82 15.25 3.04
N ARG A 184 -3.63 16.19 2.56
CA ARG A 184 -3.13 17.51 2.14
C ARG A 184 -2.59 18.28 3.33
N ALA A 185 -3.30 18.25 4.46
CA ALA A 185 -2.83 18.85 5.70
C ALA A 185 -1.55 18.19 6.21
N ASP A 186 -1.41 16.87 6.11
CA ASP A 186 -0.21 16.16 6.53
C ASP A 186 1.01 16.48 5.65
N PHE A 187 0.84 16.60 4.33
CA PHE A 187 1.93 17.07 3.45
C PHE A 187 2.33 18.52 3.75
N ARG A 188 1.39 19.41 4.06
CA ARG A 188 1.71 20.77 4.51
C ARG A 188 2.50 20.76 5.81
N ARG A 189 2.08 19.94 6.78
CA ARG A 189 2.72 19.86 8.10
C ARG A 189 4.12 19.28 8.05
N PHE A 190 4.32 18.18 7.34
CA PHE A 190 5.56 17.39 7.41
C PHE A 190 6.56 17.72 6.31
N HIS A 191 6.08 18.23 5.18
CA HIS A 191 6.94 18.52 4.02
C HIS A 191 6.92 19.99 3.58
N ASP A 192 6.12 20.84 4.23
CA ASP A 192 5.87 22.24 3.80
C ASP A 192 5.36 22.31 2.35
N LEU A 193 4.52 21.34 1.96
CA LEU A 193 3.97 21.23 0.61
C LEU A 193 2.45 21.30 0.61
N ASP A 194 1.91 22.31 -0.08
CA ASP A 194 0.49 22.39 -0.38
C ASP A 194 0.16 21.63 -1.68
N LEU A 195 -0.02 20.31 -1.57
CA LEU A 195 -0.27 19.45 -2.73
C LEU A 195 -1.73 19.49 -3.18
N GLU A 196 -1.94 19.60 -4.50
CA GLU A 196 -3.23 19.34 -5.14
C GLU A 196 -3.44 17.86 -5.41
N THR A 197 -2.36 17.10 -5.65
CA THR A 197 -2.39 15.67 -5.95
C THR A 197 -1.30 14.89 -5.23
N ILE A 198 -1.58 13.61 -4.98
CA ILE A 198 -0.57 12.57 -4.73
C ILE A 198 -0.50 11.65 -5.94
N ASP A 199 0.55 10.83 -6.03
CA ASP A 199 0.85 10.00 -7.21
C ASP A 199 0.72 8.50 -6.93
N ALA A 200 0.84 8.08 -5.66
CA ALA A 200 0.62 6.70 -5.27
C ALA A 200 0.21 6.51 -3.80
N VAL A 201 -0.40 5.36 -3.53
CA VAL A 201 -0.62 4.82 -2.19
C VAL A 201 -0.06 3.41 -2.13
N ALA A 202 0.50 3.01 -0.99
CA ALA A 202 0.96 1.64 -0.79
C ALA A 202 0.63 1.12 0.61
N LEU A 203 0.55 -0.21 0.73
CA LEU A 203 0.47 -0.91 2.00
C LEU A 203 1.68 -1.83 2.14
N MET A 204 2.18 -1.97 3.36
CA MET A 204 3.30 -2.86 3.66
C MET A 204 3.19 -3.42 5.07
N THR A 205 3.61 -4.67 5.21
CA THR A 205 4.12 -5.23 6.46
C THR A 205 5.57 -5.59 6.20
N ASP A 206 6.48 -5.10 7.04
CA ASP A 206 7.93 -5.29 6.92
C ASP A 206 8.49 -5.81 8.25
N CYS A 207 9.49 -6.68 8.16
CA CYS A 207 10.09 -7.39 9.30
C CYS A 207 11.54 -7.85 9.04
N ASP A 208 12.25 -7.16 8.14
CA ASP A 208 13.60 -7.50 7.69
C ASP A 208 14.71 -6.97 8.62
N ASP A 209 14.48 -5.89 9.36
CA ASP A 209 15.52 -5.24 10.17
C ASP A 209 15.77 -5.95 11.51
N ARG A 210 14.72 -6.42 12.18
CA ARG A 210 14.80 -7.15 13.45
C ARG A 210 14.86 -8.67 13.25
N GLY A 211 14.57 -9.16 12.04
CA GLY A 211 14.61 -10.60 11.71
C GLY A 211 13.50 -11.42 12.37
N ASP A 212 12.40 -10.76 12.73
CA ASP A 212 11.21 -11.37 13.33
C ASP A 212 10.15 -11.71 12.28
N THR A 213 9.05 -12.30 12.72
CA THR A 213 7.84 -12.47 11.89
C THR A 213 6.81 -11.41 12.25
N ALA A 214 6.04 -10.95 11.26
CA ALA A 214 4.97 -9.99 11.48
C ALA A 214 3.69 -10.39 10.74
N ARG A 215 2.53 -10.01 11.28
CA ARG A 215 1.23 -10.25 10.65
C ARG A 215 0.28 -9.09 10.85
N ALA A 216 -0.31 -8.64 9.75
CA ALA A 216 -1.41 -7.69 9.76
C ALA A 216 -2.53 -8.09 8.80
N TRP A 217 -3.68 -7.47 9.01
CA TRP A 217 -4.82 -7.50 8.12
C TRP A 217 -5.19 -6.08 7.72
N PHE A 218 -5.25 -5.82 6.42
CA PHE A 218 -5.69 -4.55 5.86
C PHE A 218 -7.13 -4.68 5.35
N GLY A 219 -7.99 -3.77 5.77
CA GLY A 219 -9.36 -3.66 5.30
C GLY A 219 -9.46 -2.71 4.10
N THR A 220 -10.65 -2.15 3.90
CA THR A 220 -10.89 -1.16 2.84
C THR A 220 -10.02 0.08 3.02
N VAL A 221 -9.46 0.56 1.93
CA VAL A 221 -8.82 1.89 1.80
C VAL A 221 -9.71 2.76 0.94
N ARG A 222 -9.97 4.01 1.34
CA ARG A 222 -10.75 4.94 0.51
C ARG A 222 -10.30 6.39 0.65
N PHE A 223 -10.49 7.14 -0.42
CA PHE A 223 -10.43 8.60 -0.40
C PHE A 223 -11.84 9.19 -0.45
N GLN A 224 -12.08 10.25 0.30
CA GLN A 224 -13.38 10.92 0.36
C GLN A 224 -13.22 12.42 0.56
N GLY A 225 -14.26 13.18 0.22
CA GLY A 225 -14.34 14.61 0.50
C GLY A 225 -14.38 14.90 1.99
N ASP A 226 -14.03 16.13 2.35
CA ASP A 226 -14.18 16.66 3.70
C ASP A 226 -15.66 17.02 3.93
N ARG A 227 -16.46 16.01 4.26
CA ARG A 227 -17.84 16.15 4.77
C ARG A 227 -17.90 15.77 6.23
#